data_AF-A0A6A0A183-F1
#
_entry.id   AF-A0A6A0A183-F1
#
_cell.length_a   1.000
_cell.length_b   1.000
_cell.length_c   1.000
_cell.angle_alpha   90.00
_cell.angle_beta   90.00
_cell.angle_gamma   90.00
#
_symmetry.space_group_name_H-M   'P 1'
#
loop_
_entity.id
_entity.type
_entity.pdbx_description
1 polymer ?
#
loop_
_entity_poly.entity_id
_entity_poly.type
_entity_poly.pdbx_seq_one_letter_code
_entity_poly.pdbx_strand_id
1 'polypeptide(L)'
;MAIESEEKEVEDFLEVLKDHFTRAGGTRTEVQKRAQKEALLKQMGDKATDISEGLLDVATNMQMVENIYLLANHSDVGFVGVNMYCDDQAQLKDLPINQRASQIAEVCGKMIQT
;
A
#
# COMPACT_ATOMS: atom_id res chain seq x y z
N MET A 1 -25.26 8.07 -12.96
CA MET A 1 -25.90 6.98 -12.20
C MET A 1 -25.11 5.68 -12.22
N ALA A 2 -24.60 5.17 -13.36
CA ALA A 2 -23.73 3.97 -13.36
C ALA A 2 -22.28 4.23 -12.87
N ILE A 3 -21.73 5.42 -13.19
CA ILE A 3 -20.35 5.80 -12.79
C ILE A 3 -20.24 5.93 -11.26
N GLU A 4 -21.24 6.54 -10.61
CA GLU A 4 -21.27 6.72 -9.14
C GLU A 4 -21.38 5.38 -8.39
N SER A 5 -21.99 4.35 -8.99
CA SER A 5 -22.04 3.01 -8.37
C SER A 5 -20.72 2.25 -8.49
N GLU A 6 -20.01 2.42 -9.61
CA GLU A 6 -18.69 1.78 -9.82
C GLU A 6 -17.61 2.42 -8.93
N GLU A 7 -17.61 3.75 -8.79
CA GLU A 7 -16.70 4.47 -7.88
C GLU A 7 -16.89 4.02 -6.42
N LYS A 8 -18.14 3.91 -5.99
CA LYS A 8 -18.48 3.43 -4.65
C LYS A 8 -18.04 1.99 -4.40
N GLU A 9 -18.21 1.10 -5.39
CA GLU A 9 -17.78 -0.30 -5.28
C GLU A 9 -16.25 -0.42 -5.12
N VAL A 10 -15.49 0.43 -5.85
CA VAL A 10 -14.03 0.50 -5.70
C VAL A 10 -13.64 1.02 -4.32
N GLU A 11 -14.31 2.05 -3.81
CA GLU A 11 -14.07 2.55 -2.45
C GLU A 11 -14.33 1.48 -1.39
N ASP A 12 -15.50 0.81 -1.45
CA ASP A 12 -15.88 -0.27 -0.54
C ASP A 12 -14.84 -1.41 -0.57
N PHE A 13 -14.34 -1.76 -1.76
CA PHE A 13 -13.29 -2.78 -1.90
C PHE A 13 -11.96 -2.36 -1.27
N LEU A 14 -11.52 -1.12 -1.50
CA LEU A 14 -10.28 -0.61 -0.90
C LEU A 14 -10.37 -0.53 0.62
N GLU A 15 -11.54 -0.21 1.18
CA GLU A 15 -11.77 -0.26 2.64
C GLU A 15 -11.60 -1.67 3.18
N VAL A 16 -12.18 -2.68 2.54
CA VAL A 16 -12.02 -4.10 2.93
C VAL A 16 -10.54 -4.51 2.92
N LEU A 17 -9.77 -4.05 1.93
CA LEU A 17 -8.34 -4.34 1.85
C LEU A 17 -7.52 -3.63 2.94
N LYS A 18 -7.79 -2.35 3.22
CA LYS A 18 -7.15 -1.62 4.34
C LYS A 18 -7.38 -2.34 5.65
N ASP A 19 -8.61 -2.77 5.87
CA ASP A 19 -9.02 -3.57 7.03
C ASP A 19 -8.27 -4.90 7.11
N HIS A 20 -8.14 -5.60 5.99
CA HIS A 20 -7.38 -6.84 5.90
C HIS A 20 -5.90 -6.63 6.27
N PHE A 21 -5.21 -5.67 5.65
CA PHE A 21 -3.79 -5.43 5.90
C PHE A 21 -3.50 -4.89 7.30
N THR A 22 -4.45 -4.14 7.89
CA THR A 22 -4.36 -3.74 9.30
C THR A 22 -4.41 -4.94 10.24
N ARG A 23 -5.25 -5.94 9.96
CA ARG A 23 -5.42 -7.13 10.82
C ARG A 23 -4.37 -8.21 10.57
N ALA A 24 -4.04 -8.48 9.30
CA ALA A 24 -3.18 -9.58 8.89
C ALA A 24 -1.70 -9.20 8.80
N GLY A 25 -1.39 -7.92 8.59
CA GLY A 25 -0.04 -7.42 8.34
C GLY A 25 0.85 -7.29 9.58
N GLY A 26 0.42 -7.76 10.76
CA GLY A 26 1.19 -7.60 11.99
C GLY A 26 1.24 -6.14 12.48
N THR A 27 1.98 -5.90 13.56
CA THR A 27 2.07 -4.59 14.22
C THR A 27 3.49 -4.06 14.20
N ARG A 28 3.64 -2.77 13.88
CA ARG A 28 4.92 -2.06 14.00
C ARG A 28 5.32 -1.97 15.47
N THR A 29 6.58 -2.23 15.74
CA THR A 29 7.22 -1.99 17.04
C THR A 29 7.32 -0.48 17.31
N GLU A 30 7.43 -0.09 18.57
CA GLU A 30 7.62 1.32 18.94
C GLU A 30 8.90 1.92 18.34
N VAL A 31 9.92 1.10 18.13
CA VAL A 31 11.17 1.52 17.47
C VAL A 31 10.91 1.85 15.99
N GLN A 32 10.20 0.97 15.27
CA GLN A 32 9.84 1.21 13.86
C GLN A 32 8.96 2.44 13.69
N LYS A 33 7.97 2.65 14.59
CA LYS A 33 7.11 3.84 14.55
C LYS A 33 7.91 5.13 14.72
N ARG A 34 8.84 5.17 15.69
CA ARG A 34 9.71 6.33 15.92
C ARG A 34 10.62 6.60 14.72
N ALA A 35 11.24 5.55 14.17
CA ALA A 35 12.10 5.68 12.99
C ALA A 35 11.34 6.23 11.78
N GLN A 36 10.10 5.79 11.54
CA GLN A 36 9.25 6.32 10.48
C GLN A 36 8.88 7.79 10.72
N LYS A 37 8.55 8.16 11.96
CA LYS A 37 8.24 9.54 12.34
C LYS A 37 9.43 10.47 12.10
N GLU A 38 10.63 10.04 12.49
CA GLU A 38 11.88 10.78 12.23
C GLU A 38 12.19 10.88 10.73
N ALA A 39 11.99 9.80 9.97
CA ALA A 39 12.19 9.81 8.53
C ALA A 39 11.25 10.78 7.81
N LEU A 40 9.98 10.82 8.22
CA LEU A 40 8.99 11.75 7.69
C LEU A 40 9.36 13.20 8.03
N LEU A 41 9.70 13.49 9.30
CA LEU A 41 10.17 14.82 9.70
C LEU A 41 11.37 15.29 8.87
N LYS A 42 12.32 14.39 8.63
CA LYS A 42 13.50 14.67 7.80
C LYS A 42 13.14 14.96 6.33
N GLN A 43 12.17 14.24 5.76
CA GLN A 43 11.68 14.51 4.40
C GLN A 43 10.97 15.86 4.29
N MET A 44 10.29 16.31 5.35
CA MET A 44 9.55 17.56 5.36
C MET A 44 10.46 18.79 5.56
N GLY A 45 11.68 18.60 6.08
CA GLY A 45 12.66 19.65 6.26
C GLY A 45 12.12 20.81 7.10
N ASP A 46 12.29 22.04 6.62
CA ASP A 46 11.86 23.26 7.34
C ASP A 46 10.34 23.36 7.55
N LYS A 47 9.53 22.57 6.81
CA LYS A 47 8.06 22.54 7.00
C LYS A 47 7.62 21.69 8.19
N ALA A 48 8.54 20.97 8.82
CA ALA A 48 8.26 20.12 9.97
C ALA A 48 7.84 20.91 11.22
N THR A 49 8.27 22.18 11.35
CA THR A 49 8.01 23.01 12.54
C THR A 49 6.54 23.41 12.70
N ASP A 50 5.76 23.37 11.61
CA ASP A 50 4.36 23.81 11.60
C ASP A 50 3.37 22.65 11.80
N ILE A 51 3.85 21.42 11.96
CA ILE A 51 3.01 20.23 12.05
C ILE A 51 2.82 19.80 13.49
N SER A 52 1.56 19.66 13.90
CA SER A 52 1.22 19.14 15.22
C SER A 52 1.58 17.66 15.33
N GLU A 53 2.00 17.25 16.54
CA GLU A 53 2.33 15.85 16.82
C GLU A 53 1.17 14.90 16.51
N GLY A 54 -0.08 15.32 16.79
CA GLY A 54 -1.26 14.52 16.47
C GLY A 54 -1.46 14.30 14.97
N LEU A 55 -1.17 15.31 14.13
CA LEU A 55 -1.26 15.15 12.67
C LEU A 55 -0.17 14.21 12.14
N LEU A 56 1.03 14.30 12.72
CA LEU A 56 2.16 13.44 12.38
C LEU A 56 1.89 11.97 12.76
N ASP A 57 1.27 11.74 13.91
CA ASP A 57 0.85 10.40 14.34
C ASP A 57 -0.25 9.84 13.44
N VAL A 58 -1.21 10.65 12.98
CA VAL A 58 -2.22 10.19 12.00
C VAL A 58 -1.55 9.82 10.68
N ALA A 59 -0.71 10.70 10.14
CA ALA A 59 -0.05 10.49 8.85
C ALA A 59 0.83 9.23 8.83
N THR A 60 1.54 8.95 9.92
CA THR A 60 2.41 7.77 10.04
C THR A 60 1.67 6.48 10.37
N ASN A 61 0.41 6.54 10.82
CA ASN A 61 -0.39 5.37 11.18
C ASN A 61 -1.48 5.04 10.17
N MET A 62 -1.70 5.89 9.17
CA MET A 62 -2.70 5.63 8.14
C MET A 62 -2.29 4.40 7.31
N GLN A 63 -3.10 3.36 7.36
CA GLN A 63 -2.95 2.20 6.48
C GLN A 63 -3.48 2.55 5.10
N MET A 64 -2.66 2.40 4.08
CA MET A 64 -3.08 2.53 2.69
C MET A 64 -3.01 1.18 1.98
N VAL A 65 -3.45 1.19 0.73
CA VAL A 65 -3.36 0.05 -0.17
C VAL A 65 -2.68 0.55 -1.43
N GLU A 66 -1.55 -0.05 -1.77
CA GLU A 66 -0.86 0.23 -3.02
C GLU A 66 -1.45 -0.64 -4.13
N ASN A 67 -1.84 -0.03 -5.25
CA ASN A 67 -2.27 -0.76 -6.44
C ASN A 67 -1.14 -0.81 -7.46
N ILE A 68 -0.65 -2.02 -7.72
CA ILE A 68 0.40 -2.30 -8.68
C ILE A 68 -0.22 -3.00 -9.89
N TYR A 69 -0.15 -2.32 -11.02
CA TYR A 69 -0.58 -2.89 -12.27
C TYR A 69 0.46 -3.86 -12.83
N LEU A 70 0.18 -5.15 -12.86
CA LEU A 70 1.11 -6.18 -13.31
C LEU A 70 1.10 -6.38 -14.82
N LEU A 71 -0.10 -6.40 -15.45
CA LEU A 71 -0.25 -6.69 -16.87
C LEU A 71 -1.24 -5.77 -17.58
N ALA A 72 -0.71 -5.05 -18.58
CA ALA A 72 -1.34 -4.50 -19.81
C ALA A 72 -2.66 -5.12 -20.28
N ASN A 73 -3.84 -4.49 -20.21
CA ASN A 73 -5.03 -4.95 -20.94
C ASN A 73 -4.95 -4.48 -22.40
N HIS A 74 -4.02 -5.09 -23.14
CA HIS A 74 -3.83 -4.86 -24.58
C HIS A 74 -4.38 -6.02 -25.42
N SER A 75 -4.58 -5.78 -26.71
CA SER A 75 -5.03 -6.78 -27.69
C SER A 75 -4.16 -8.04 -27.69
N ASP A 76 -2.86 -7.86 -27.49
CA ASP A 76 -1.85 -8.92 -27.57
C ASP A 76 -1.97 -9.94 -26.43
N VAL A 77 -2.70 -9.59 -25.37
CA VAL A 77 -3.02 -10.47 -24.24
C VAL A 77 -4.53 -10.73 -24.13
N GLY A 78 -5.27 -10.57 -25.23
CA GLY A 78 -6.71 -10.81 -25.27
C GLY A 78 -7.52 -9.87 -24.37
N PHE A 79 -7.02 -8.65 -24.14
CA PHE A 79 -7.60 -7.65 -23.24
C PHE A 79 -7.69 -8.07 -21.76
N VAL A 80 -6.86 -9.02 -21.32
CA VAL A 80 -6.74 -9.40 -19.90
C VAL A 80 -5.83 -8.42 -19.17
N GLY A 81 -6.30 -7.84 -18.07
CA GLY A 81 -5.50 -7.00 -17.18
C GLY A 81 -5.31 -7.65 -15.80
N VAL A 82 -4.14 -7.47 -15.19
CA VAL A 82 -3.86 -7.97 -13.83
C VAL A 82 -3.42 -6.82 -12.95
N ASN A 83 -4.13 -6.61 -11.84
CA ASN A 83 -3.79 -5.67 -10.78
C ASN A 83 -3.49 -6.43 -9.50
N MET A 84 -2.51 -5.95 -8.74
CA MET A 84 -2.13 -6.50 -7.43
C MET A 84 -2.24 -5.39 -6.40
N TYR A 85 -2.96 -5.67 -5.32
CA TYR A 85 -3.11 -4.74 -4.21
C TYR A 85 -2.21 -5.18 -3.04
N CYS A 86 -1.40 -4.27 -2.54
CA CYS A 86 -0.34 -4.53 -1.56
C CYS A 86 -0.49 -3.64 -0.32
N ASP A 87 0.03 -4.14 0.81
CA ASP A 87 0.18 -3.38 2.05
C ASP A 87 1.35 -2.38 1.87
N ASP A 88 1.05 -1.08 1.96
CA ASP A 88 2.02 0.02 1.81
C ASP A 88 3.07 0.06 2.93
N GLN A 89 2.80 -0.64 4.04
CA GLN A 89 3.65 -0.68 5.21
C GLN A 89 4.32 -2.04 5.41
N ALA A 90 4.20 -2.99 4.46
CA ALA A 90 4.72 -4.35 4.62
C ALA A 90 6.21 -4.39 4.98
N GLN A 91 7.01 -3.54 4.35
CA GLN A 91 8.45 -3.41 4.61
C GLN A 91 8.73 -2.86 6.02
N LEU A 92 7.97 -1.85 6.46
CA LEU A 92 8.11 -1.27 7.81
C LEU A 92 7.70 -2.23 8.92
N LYS A 93 6.82 -3.19 8.59
CA LYS A 93 6.34 -4.24 9.48
C LYS A 93 7.22 -5.50 9.46
N ASP A 94 8.32 -5.50 8.68
CA ASP A 94 9.19 -6.65 8.45
C ASP A 94 8.42 -7.92 8.06
N LEU A 95 7.37 -7.78 7.23
CA LEU A 95 6.55 -8.93 6.84
C LEU A 95 7.30 -9.87 5.90
N PRO A 96 7.05 -11.19 6.00
CA PRO A 96 7.68 -12.16 5.11
C PRO A 96 7.17 -12.00 3.68
N ILE A 97 8.03 -12.36 2.72
CA ILE A 97 7.69 -12.37 1.30
C ILE A 97 6.55 -13.35 1.03
N ASN A 98 5.52 -12.87 0.33
CA ASN A 98 4.45 -13.71 -0.18
C ASN A 98 4.88 -14.35 -1.51
N GLN A 99 5.44 -15.56 -1.42
CA GLN A 99 5.96 -16.30 -2.58
C GLN A 99 4.95 -16.43 -3.73
N ARG A 100 3.68 -16.69 -3.41
CA ARG A 100 2.63 -16.80 -4.42
C ARG A 100 2.42 -15.47 -5.16
N ALA A 101 2.36 -14.36 -4.43
CA ALA A 101 2.21 -13.04 -5.03
C ALA A 101 3.42 -12.68 -5.90
N SER A 102 4.64 -12.92 -5.40
CA SER A 102 5.89 -12.68 -6.13
C SER A 102 5.95 -13.47 -7.44
N GLN A 103 5.57 -14.75 -7.42
CA GLN A 103 5.53 -15.59 -8.63
C GLN A 103 4.52 -15.10 -9.67
N ILE A 104 3.34 -14.63 -9.23
CA ILE A 104 2.34 -14.05 -10.14
C ILE A 104 2.93 -12.81 -10.83
N ALA A 105 3.58 -11.93 -10.07
CA ALA A 105 4.20 -10.73 -10.61
C ALA A 105 5.33 -11.06 -11.60
N GLU A 106 6.17 -12.04 -11.27
CA GLU A 106 7.25 -12.51 -12.14
C GLU A 106 6.72 -13.04 -13.47
N VAL A 107 5.65 -13.85 -13.45
CA VAL A 107 4.97 -14.34 -14.66
C VAL A 107 4.40 -13.19 -15.49
N CYS A 108 3.93 -12.12 -14.85
CA CYS A 108 3.50 -10.89 -15.52
C CYS A 108 4.66 -9.99 -16.00
N GLY A 109 5.92 -10.42 -15.86
CA GLY A 109 7.09 -9.66 -16.29
C GLY A 109 7.49 -8.53 -15.34
N LYS A 110 7.00 -8.55 -14.10
CA LYS A 110 7.41 -7.61 -13.03
C LYS A 110 8.20 -8.33 -11.95
N MET A 111 9.46 -7.93 -11.80
CA MET A 111 10.21 -8.25 -10.58
C MET A 111 9.78 -7.28 -9.47
N ILE A 112 8.94 -7.75 -8.56
CA ILE A 112 8.67 -7.06 -7.30
C ILE A 112 9.83 -7.43 -6.38
N GLN A 113 10.59 -6.43 -5.93
CA GLN A 113 11.78 -6.67 -5.10
C GLN A 113 11.43 -7.47 -3.85
N THR A 114 12.27 -8.47 -3.59
CA THR A 114 12.32 -9.32 -2.41
C THR A 114 12.79 -8.57 -1.18
#